data_AF-A0A419A701-F1
#
_entry.id   AF-A0A419A701-F1
#
_cell.length_a   1.000
_cell.length_b   1.000
_cell.length_c   1.000
_cell.angle_alpha   90.00
_cell.angle_beta   90.00
_cell.angle_gamma   90.00
#
_symmetry.space_group_name_H-M   'P 1'
#
loop_
_entity.id
_entity.type
_entity.pdbx_description
1 polymer ?
#
loop_
_entity_poly.entity_id
_entity_poly.type
_entity_poly.pdbx_seq_one_letter_code
_entity_poly.pdbx_strand_id
1 'polypeptide(L)'
;MGSGAISKAQEISSDFNAFLRMLTTQMQNQDPLNPMESTEFAVQLATFSSVEQQAQTNKLLNEMIAQLGGSGLGQVADWIGKEARTSGPVWFGNAALTLDVAPDSRADSVTLVTLDASGLEVKREEIGPGSGQVDWYGRDAHGEKLADGRYSFRTESSFNGQVISEQAVGVYSRITEAETGANGVTLILQGGVPVAANAVEALREAP
;
A
#
# COMPACT_ATOMS: atom_id res chain seq x y z
N MET A 1 22.17 25.00 -0.80
CA MET A 1 22.72 24.41 -2.04
C MET A 1 21.59 24.34 -3.07
N GLY A 2 21.50 25.28 -4.00
CA GLY A 2 20.35 25.36 -4.92
C GLY A 2 20.56 26.19 -6.20
N SER A 3 21.72 26.82 -6.37
CA SER A 3 21.98 27.75 -7.48
C SER A 3 22.52 27.09 -8.76
N GLY A 4 22.76 25.78 -8.79
CA GLY A 4 23.36 25.09 -9.95
C GLY A 4 22.36 24.64 -11.03
N ALA A 5 21.11 24.37 -10.68
CA ALA A 5 20.13 23.79 -11.62
C ALA A 5 19.50 24.84 -12.55
N ILE A 6 19.37 26.09 -12.09
CA ILE A 6 18.77 27.19 -12.87
C ILE A 6 19.73 27.66 -13.98
N SER A 7 21.04 27.64 -13.72
CA SER A 7 22.06 28.02 -14.70
C SER A 7 22.08 27.09 -15.92
N LYS A 8 21.92 25.78 -15.71
CA LYS A 8 22.07 24.78 -16.76
C LYS A 8 20.87 24.76 -17.73
N ALA A 9 19.65 24.96 -17.22
CA ALA A 9 18.45 25.06 -18.06
C ALA A 9 18.46 26.32 -18.96
N GLN A 10 19.05 27.42 -18.46
CA GLN A 10 19.14 28.67 -19.22
C GLN A 10 20.22 28.63 -20.30
N GLU A 11 21.36 27.97 -20.05
CA GLU A 11 22.40 27.70 -21.06
C GLU A 11 21.86 26.86 -22.24
N ILE A 12 21.09 25.81 -21.96
CA ILE A 12 20.53 24.91 -23.00
C ILE A 12 19.49 25.63 -23.90
N SER A 13 18.67 26.53 -23.32
CA SER A 13 17.72 27.35 -24.10
C SER A 13 18.42 28.35 -25.04
N SER A 14 19.62 28.79 -24.66
CA SER A 14 20.46 29.66 -25.48
C SER A 14 21.08 28.89 -26.65
N ASP A 15 21.49 27.64 -26.41
CA ASP A 15 22.11 26.78 -27.44
C ASP A 15 21.13 26.36 -28.54
N PHE A 16 19.84 26.12 -28.21
CA PHE A 16 18.80 25.85 -29.20
C PHE A 16 18.49 27.06 -30.10
N ASN A 17 18.43 28.26 -29.53
CA ASN A 17 18.22 29.48 -30.30
C ASN A 17 19.44 29.85 -31.18
N ALA A 18 20.65 29.57 -30.71
CA ALA A 18 21.86 29.68 -31.49
C ALA A 18 21.88 28.66 -32.66
N PHE A 19 21.41 27.44 -32.42
CA PHE A 19 21.26 26.38 -33.42
C PHE A 19 20.27 26.74 -34.53
N LEU A 20 19.07 27.24 -34.20
CA LEU A 20 18.08 27.65 -35.21
C LEU A 20 18.59 28.81 -36.08
N ARG A 21 19.36 29.73 -35.49
CA ARG A 21 20.02 30.81 -36.24
C ARG A 21 21.09 30.27 -37.17
N MET A 22 21.92 29.33 -36.70
CA MET A 22 22.98 28.72 -37.51
C MET A 22 22.42 27.86 -38.66
N LEU A 23 21.36 27.08 -38.42
CA LEU A 23 20.66 26.27 -39.42
C LEU A 23 20.04 27.15 -40.53
N THR A 24 19.44 28.28 -40.13
CA THR A 24 18.86 29.25 -41.07
C THR A 24 19.94 29.92 -41.93
N THR A 25 21.10 30.25 -41.34
CA THR A 25 22.24 30.82 -42.07
C THR A 25 22.89 29.81 -43.02
N GLN A 26 22.96 28.53 -42.66
CA GLN A 26 23.51 27.49 -43.53
C GLN A 26 22.60 27.18 -44.71
N MET A 27 21.27 27.12 -44.52
CA MET A 27 20.30 26.95 -45.61
C MET A 27 20.32 28.10 -46.64
N GLN A 28 20.70 29.32 -46.24
CA GLN A 28 20.81 30.47 -47.14
C GLN A 28 22.08 30.46 -48.00
N ASN A 29 23.11 29.67 -47.64
CA ASN A 29 24.45 29.74 -48.23
C ASN A 29 25.02 28.40 -48.73
N GLN A 30 24.24 27.31 -48.78
CA GLN A 30 24.74 26.01 -49.26
C GLN A 30 24.73 25.90 -50.80
N ASP A 31 25.84 25.44 -51.37
CA ASP A 31 25.98 24.98 -52.76
C ASP A 31 25.26 23.61 -52.91
N PRO A 32 24.39 23.39 -53.92
CA PRO A 32 23.47 22.23 -54.01
C PRO A 32 24.09 20.82 -54.04
N LEU A 33 25.42 20.68 -54.04
CA LEU A 33 26.10 19.44 -54.41
C LEU A 33 26.65 18.57 -53.27
N ASN A 34 26.47 18.90 -51.97
CA ASN A 34 26.79 17.97 -50.87
C ASN A 34 26.00 18.23 -49.56
N PRO A 35 24.79 17.67 -49.38
CA PRO A 35 23.91 17.99 -48.25
C PRO A 35 24.05 17.11 -46.99
N MET A 36 25.14 16.36 -46.79
CA MET A 36 25.12 15.22 -45.85
C MET A 36 25.51 15.47 -44.38
N GLU A 37 26.21 16.55 -44.01
CA GLU A 37 26.66 16.72 -42.59
C GLU A 37 25.63 17.37 -41.66
N SER A 38 24.68 18.16 -42.16
CA SER A 38 23.72 18.88 -41.30
C SER A 38 22.62 17.99 -40.71
N THR A 39 22.42 16.79 -41.27
CA THR A 39 21.32 15.89 -40.89
C THR A 39 21.69 14.96 -39.73
N GLU A 40 22.92 14.43 -39.68
CA GLU A 40 23.36 13.53 -38.61
C GLU A 40 23.45 14.22 -37.24
N PHE A 41 23.91 15.47 -37.19
CA PHE A 41 23.94 16.25 -35.95
C PHE A 41 22.54 16.65 -35.46
N ALA A 42 21.61 16.96 -36.38
CA ALA A 42 20.21 17.20 -36.04
C ALA A 42 19.53 15.94 -35.47
N VAL A 43 19.88 14.75 -35.98
CA VAL A 43 19.43 13.47 -35.44
C VAL A 43 20.02 13.21 -34.05
N GLN A 44 21.30 13.50 -33.83
CA GLN A 44 21.92 13.37 -32.50
C GLN A 44 21.33 14.36 -31.47
N LEU A 45 21.03 15.60 -31.87
CA LEU A 45 20.35 16.58 -31.02
C LEU A 45 18.90 16.19 -30.71
N ALA A 46 18.16 15.69 -31.71
CA ALA A 46 16.81 15.17 -31.50
C ALA A 46 16.82 13.97 -30.53
N THR A 47 17.83 13.11 -30.64
CA THR A 47 18.03 11.97 -29.73
C THR A 47 18.35 12.45 -28.31
N PHE A 48 19.23 13.44 -28.16
CA PHE A 48 19.58 14.00 -26.85
C PHE A 48 18.39 14.71 -26.18
N SER A 49 17.63 15.51 -26.94
CA SER A 49 16.40 16.17 -26.47
C SER A 49 15.34 15.16 -26.03
N SER A 50 15.19 14.05 -26.77
CA SER A 50 14.28 12.95 -26.40
C SER A 50 14.70 12.27 -25.08
N VAL A 51 16.00 11.99 -24.90
CA VAL A 51 16.52 11.40 -23.66
C VAL A 51 16.34 12.34 -22.47
N GLU A 52 16.56 13.64 -22.66
CA GLU A 52 16.35 14.64 -21.61
C GLU A 52 14.87 14.79 -21.25
N GLN A 53 13.97 14.81 -22.24
CA GLN A 53 12.53 14.83 -22.01
C GLN A 53 12.06 13.56 -21.27
N GLN A 54 12.64 12.40 -21.58
CA GLN A 54 12.37 11.15 -20.86
C GLN A 54 12.87 11.21 -19.41
N ALA A 55 14.06 11.76 -19.16
CA ALA A 55 14.59 11.96 -17.82
C ALA A 55 13.72 12.93 -17.00
N GLN A 56 13.25 14.02 -17.60
CA GLN A 56 12.31 14.95 -16.96
C GLN A 56 10.96 14.28 -16.66
N THR A 57 10.45 13.46 -17.57
CA THR A 57 9.21 12.70 -17.35
C THR A 57 9.36 11.74 -16.18
N ASN A 58 10.46 10.99 -16.09
CA ASN A 58 10.73 10.11 -14.95
C ASN A 58 10.82 10.87 -13.62
N LYS A 59 11.40 12.08 -13.63
CA LYS A 59 11.47 12.94 -12.45
C LYS A 59 10.07 13.40 -12.01
N LEU A 60 9.24 13.86 -12.95
CA LEU A 60 7.86 14.27 -12.67
C LEU A 60 7.01 13.10 -12.16
N LEU A 61 7.21 11.89 -12.70
CA LEU A 61 6.55 10.68 -12.20
C LEU A 61 6.97 10.36 -10.76
N ASN A 62 8.25 10.47 -10.43
CA ASN A 62 8.74 10.28 -9.06
C ASN A 62 8.19 11.34 -8.09
N GLU A 63 8.11 12.60 -8.53
CA GLU A 63 7.51 13.69 -7.74
C GLU A 63 6.01 13.45 -7.52
N MET A 64 5.29 12.97 -8.53
CA MET A 64 3.88 12.61 -8.42
C MET A 64 3.65 11.43 -7.46
N ILE A 65 4.48 10.40 -7.53
CA ILE A 65 4.44 9.24 -6.61
C ILE A 65 4.71 9.71 -5.16
N ALA A 66 5.69 10.59 -4.96
CA ALA A 66 6.00 11.16 -3.65
C ALA A 66 4.84 12.02 -3.10
N GLN A 67 4.18 12.79 -3.95
CA GLN A 67 3.06 13.65 -3.57
C GLN A 67 1.79 12.84 -3.23
N LEU A 68 1.57 11.72 -3.92
CA LEU A 68 0.55 10.72 -3.56
C LEU A 68 0.86 10.02 -2.22
N GLY A 69 2.14 9.81 -1.88
CA GLY A 69 2.56 9.18 -0.63
C GLY A 69 2.56 10.10 0.61
N GLY A 70 2.70 11.42 0.43
CA GLY A 70 2.98 12.37 1.51
C GLY A 70 1.77 12.96 2.26
N SER A 71 0.53 12.62 1.89
CA SER A 71 -0.68 13.31 2.37
C SER A 71 -1.53 12.52 3.38
N GLY A 72 -1.11 11.31 3.76
CA GLY A 72 -1.96 10.38 4.54
C GLY A 72 -1.97 10.62 6.05
N LEU A 73 -0.87 11.13 6.65
CA LEU A 73 -0.72 11.12 8.11
C LEU A 73 -1.76 11.97 8.84
N GLY A 74 -2.08 13.17 8.31
CA GLY A 74 -3.09 14.03 8.90
C GLY A 74 -4.51 13.45 8.83
N GLN A 75 -4.80 12.61 7.85
CA GLN A 75 -6.12 11.97 7.69
C GLN A 75 -6.32 10.79 8.64
N VAL A 76 -5.22 10.13 9.02
CA VAL A 76 -5.26 8.99 9.95
C VAL A 76 -4.92 9.35 11.39
N ALA A 77 -4.46 10.58 11.65
CA ALA A 77 -4.19 11.05 13.01
C ALA A 77 -5.46 10.95 13.88
N ASP A 78 -6.62 11.26 13.29
CA ASP A 78 -7.92 11.13 13.94
C ASP A 78 -8.35 9.68 14.16
N TRP A 79 -7.64 8.69 13.59
CA TRP A 79 -7.92 7.27 13.81
C TRP A 79 -7.22 6.74 15.07
N ILE A 80 -6.21 7.45 15.57
CA ILE A 80 -5.54 7.07 16.82
C ILE A 80 -6.56 7.05 17.96
N GLY A 81 -6.59 5.95 18.69
CA GLY A 81 -7.52 5.72 19.79
C GLY A 81 -8.84 5.04 19.39
N LYS A 82 -9.18 5.00 18.10
CA LYS A 82 -10.33 4.26 17.55
C LYS A 82 -10.00 2.78 17.37
N GLU A 83 -11.01 1.96 17.10
CA GLU A 83 -10.83 0.57 16.71
C GLU A 83 -10.90 0.41 15.20
N ALA A 84 -9.87 -0.21 14.63
CA ALA A 84 -9.84 -0.63 13.23
C ALA A 84 -10.15 -2.12 13.13
N ARG A 85 -10.97 -2.50 12.14
CA ARG A 85 -11.19 -3.89 11.75
C ARG A 85 -10.22 -4.28 10.64
N THR A 86 -9.49 -5.37 10.85
CA THR A 86 -8.53 -5.92 9.88
C THR A 86 -8.55 -7.43 9.91
N SER A 87 -8.28 -8.09 8.78
CA SER A 87 -8.17 -9.55 8.70
C SER A 87 -6.74 -10.10 8.95
N GLY A 88 -5.82 -9.24 9.38
CA GLY A 88 -4.44 -9.59 9.68
C GLY A 88 -4.23 -10.08 11.13
N PRO A 89 -2.97 -10.38 11.51
CA PRO A 89 -2.66 -10.68 12.91
C PRO A 89 -3.04 -9.51 13.83
N VAL A 90 -3.56 -9.83 15.01
CA VAL A 90 -3.90 -8.88 16.08
C VAL A 90 -3.38 -9.38 17.42
N TRP A 91 -3.08 -8.48 18.35
CA TRP A 91 -2.61 -8.85 19.68
C TRP A 91 -3.75 -9.30 20.59
N PHE A 92 -3.60 -10.47 21.18
CA PHE A 92 -4.37 -10.94 22.32
C PHE A 92 -3.54 -10.84 23.60
N GLY A 93 -4.18 -10.37 24.67
CA GLY A 93 -3.61 -10.34 26.01
C GLY A 93 -4.68 -10.69 27.03
N ASN A 94 -5.21 -9.70 27.75
CA ASN A 94 -6.22 -9.95 28.79
C ASN A 94 -7.66 -9.61 28.36
N ALA A 95 -7.83 -8.71 27.40
CA ALA A 95 -9.15 -8.34 26.90
C ALA A 95 -9.60 -9.30 25.79
N ALA A 96 -10.92 -9.56 25.73
CA ALA A 96 -11.50 -10.28 24.61
C ALA A 96 -11.32 -9.49 23.31
N LEU A 97 -11.21 -10.22 22.20
CA LEU A 97 -11.17 -9.64 20.86
C LEU A 97 -12.58 -9.70 20.25
N THR A 98 -13.02 -8.64 19.59
CA THR A 98 -14.28 -8.67 18.84
C THR A 98 -14.02 -9.05 17.39
N LEU A 99 -14.47 -10.24 17.01
CA LEU A 99 -14.40 -10.78 15.65
C LEU A 99 -15.68 -10.40 14.91
N ASP A 100 -15.57 -10.15 13.62
CA ASP A 100 -16.69 -9.94 12.71
C ASP A 100 -16.78 -11.11 11.72
N VAL A 101 -17.66 -12.06 12.04
CA VAL A 101 -17.79 -13.33 11.32
C VAL A 101 -18.84 -13.18 10.23
N ALA A 102 -18.46 -13.44 8.98
CA ALA A 102 -19.36 -13.39 7.83
C ALA A 102 -19.08 -14.60 6.91
N PRO A 103 -19.57 -15.80 7.25
CA PRO A 103 -19.30 -17.02 6.49
C PRO A 103 -20.07 -17.05 5.16
N ASP A 104 -19.79 -18.06 4.33
CA ASP A 104 -20.56 -18.29 3.10
C ASP A 104 -22.02 -18.60 3.44
N SER A 105 -22.96 -17.84 2.87
CA SER A 105 -24.41 -17.98 3.11
C SER A 105 -25.00 -19.36 2.79
N ARG A 106 -24.27 -20.20 2.03
CA ARG A 106 -24.68 -21.56 1.68
C ARG A 106 -24.27 -22.60 2.72
N ALA A 107 -23.47 -22.22 3.71
CA ALA A 107 -22.94 -23.13 4.71
C ALA A 107 -24.03 -23.63 5.67
N ASP A 108 -23.99 -24.91 6.03
CA ASP A 108 -24.78 -25.48 7.13
C ASP A 108 -23.98 -25.56 8.44
N SER A 109 -22.65 -25.55 8.36
CA SER A 109 -21.71 -25.51 9.47
C SER A 109 -20.52 -24.62 9.16
N VAL A 110 -19.98 -23.95 10.19
CA VAL A 110 -18.82 -23.06 10.08
C VAL A 110 -17.87 -23.34 11.23
N THR A 111 -16.61 -23.58 10.88
CA THR A 111 -15.51 -23.73 11.84
C THR A 111 -14.69 -22.45 11.88
N LEU A 112 -14.54 -21.86 13.06
CA LEU A 112 -13.55 -20.83 13.32
C LEU A 112 -12.20 -21.47 13.60
N VAL A 113 -11.20 -21.07 12.84
CA VAL A 113 -9.82 -21.53 12.98
C VAL A 113 -8.98 -20.36 13.48
N THR A 114 -8.29 -20.59 14.60
CA THR A 114 -7.35 -19.64 15.20
C THR A 114 -5.92 -20.04 14.87
N LEU A 115 -5.15 -19.10 14.34
CA LEU A 115 -3.75 -19.26 14.02
C LEU A 115 -2.89 -18.40 14.93
N ASP A 116 -1.73 -18.92 15.34
CA ASP A 116 -0.73 -18.15 16.08
C ASP A 116 0.14 -17.25 15.16
N ALA A 117 1.11 -16.56 15.76
CA ALA A 117 2.02 -15.66 15.06
C ALA A 117 2.89 -16.34 13.98
N SER A 118 3.07 -17.66 14.04
CA SER A 118 3.77 -18.46 13.03
C SER A 118 2.87 -18.92 11.88
N GLY A 119 1.55 -18.68 12.00
CA GLY A 119 0.55 -19.19 11.08
C GLY A 119 0.18 -20.65 11.34
N LEU A 120 0.53 -21.19 12.51
CA LEU A 120 0.14 -22.54 12.90
C LEU A 120 -1.25 -22.50 13.54
N GLU A 121 -2.09 -23.46 13.19
CA GLU A 121 -3.38 -23.65 13.84
C GLU A 121 -3.20 -24.07 15.30
N VAL A 122 -3.76 -23.28 16.22
CA VAL A 122 -3.75 -23.58 17.66
C VAL A 122 -5.12 -23.97 18.20
N LYS A 123 -6.18 -23.63 17.48
CA LYS A 123 -7.56 -23.96 17.87
C LYS A 123 -8.47 -24.01 16.66
N ARG A 124 -9.40 -24.95 16.71
CA ARG A 124 -10.58 -25.04 15.84
C ARG A 124 -11.83 -25.18 16.69
N GLU A 125 -12.88 -24.46 16.33
CA GLU A 125 -14.18 -24.55 17.01
C GLU A 125 -15.33 -24.34 16.04
N GLU A 126 -16.39 -25.15 16.15
CA GLU A 126 -17.61 -24.96 15.38
C GLU A 126 -18.45 -23.85 16.01
N ILE A 127 -18.75 -22.80 15.23
CA ILE A 127 -19.47 -21.60 15.68
C ILE A 127 -20.89 -21.51 15.08
N GLY A 128 -21.26 -22.48 14.24
CA GLY A 128 -22.51 -22.48 13.47
C GLY A 128 -22.52 -21.45 12.33
N PRO A 129 -23.51 -21.51 11.42
CA PRO A 129 -23.54 -20.69 10.21
C PRO A 129 -23.95 -19.22 10.45
N GLY A 130 -24.03 -18.79 11.71
CA GLY A 130 -24.40 -17.41 12.06
C GLY A 130 -23.38 -16.40 11.57
N SER A 131 -23.83 -15.17 11.32
CA SER A 131 -22.99 -14.02 11.03
C SER A 131 -23.16 -12.93 12.07
N GLY A 132 -22.14 -12.08 12.21
CA GLY A 132 -22.12 -10.95 13.13
C GLY A 132 -20.89 -10.93 14.03
N GLN A 133 -20.96 -10.08 15.05
CA GLN A 133 -19.84 -9.88 15.96
C GLN A 133 -19.85 -10.87 17.11
N VAL A 134 -18.67 -11.41 17.42
CA VAL A 134 -18.46 -12.39 18.49
C VAL A 134 -17.25 -11.99 19.32
N ASP A 135 -17.38 -12.05 20.64
CA ASP A 135 -16.25 -11.87 21.54
C ASP A 135 -15.48 -13.17 21.72
N TRP A 136 -14.19 -13.13 21.41
CA TRP A 136 -13.26 -14.24 21.58
C TRP A 136 -12.38 -14.01 22.79
N TYR A 137 -12.42 -14.96 23.72
CA TYR A 137 -11.77 -14.88 25.02
C TYR A 137 -10.41 -15.58 25.08
N GLY A 138 -9.92 -16.08 23.94
CA GLY A 138 -8.63 -16.78 23.84
C GLY A 138 -8.50 -17.95 24.79
N ARG A 139 -9.44 -18.89 24.73
CA ARG A 139 -9.41 -20.14 25.51
C ARG A 139 -9.23 -21.35 24.62
N ASP A 140 -8.43 -22.31 25.08
CA ASP A 140 -8.23 -23.60 24.42
C ASP A 140 -9.41 -24.56 24.65
N ALA A 141 -9.27 -25.82 24.19
CA ALA A 141 -10.30 -26.85 24.34
C ALA A 141 -10.57 -27.28 25.80
N HIS A 142 -9.64 -27.00 26.72
CA HIS A 142 -9.78 -27.29 28.14
C HIS A 142 -10.28 -26.07 28.94
N GLY A 143 -10.50 -24.94 28.27
CA GLY A 143 -10.91 -23.68 28.88
C GLY A 143 -9.75 -22.85 29.44
N GLU A 144 -8.50 -23.30 29.24
CA GLU A 144 -7.31 -22.59 29.68
C GLU A 144 -7.02 -21.40 28.77
N LYS A 145 -6.50 -20.32 29.33
CA LYS A 145 -6.16 -19.12 28.57
C LYS A 145 -4.99 -19.42 27.63
N LEU A 146 -5.14 -19.08 26.36
CA LEU A 146 -4.06 -19.07 25.38
C LEU A 146 -2.99 -18.04 25.78
N ALA A 147 -1.77 -18.26 25.31
CA ALA A 147 -0.66 -17.35 25.57
C ALA A 147 -0.94 -15.94 25.04
N ASP A 148 -0.37 -14.93 25.70
CA ASP A 148 -0.38 -13.57 25.16
C ASP A 148 0.45 -13.57 23.87
N GLY A 149 -0.09 -12.99 22.80
CA GLY A 149 0.53 -13.12 21.50
C GLY A 149 -0.29 -12.57 20.35
N ARG A 150 0.25 -12.70 19.14
CA ARG A 150 -0.46 -12.33 17.91
C ARG A 150 -1.23 -13.53 17.38
N TYR A 151 -2.47 -13.28 17.00
CA TYR A 151 -3.36 -14.29 16.44
C TYR A 151 -4.05 -13.76 15.18
N SER A 152 -4.34 -14.66 14.26
CA SER A 152 -5.22 -14.40 13.13
C SER A 152 -6.31 -15.48 13.05
N PHE A 153 -7.37 -15.18 12.30
CA PHE A 153 -8.59 -15.97 12.32
C PHE A 153 -9.07 -16.20 10.89
N ARG A 154 -9.57 -17.39 10.63
CA ARG A 154 -10.33 -17.70 9.41
C ARG A 154 -11.55 -18.55 9.74
N THR A 155 -12.58 -18.46 8.91
CA THR A 155 -13.70 -19.39 8.91
C THR A 155 -13.58 -20.39 7.77
N GLU A 156 -13.86 -21.65 8.07
CA GLU A 156 -14.08 -22.72 7.10
C GLU A 156 -15.59 -23.01 7.05
N SER A 157 -16.23 -22.58 5.96
CA SER A 157 -17.65 -22.77 5.70
C SER A 157 -17.88 -24.11 5.01
N SER A 158 -18.75 -24.95 5.56
CA SER A 158 -19.05 -26.29 5.04
C SER A 158 -20.52 -26.44 4.67
N PHE A 159 -20.79 -27.29 3.68
CA PHE A 159 -22.13 -27.72 3.29
C PHE A 159 -22.14 -29.21 3.03
N ASN A 160 -23.05 -29.96 3.67
CA ASN A 160 -23.09 -31.43 3.64
C ASN A 160 -21.74 -32.10 3.99
N GLY A 161 -21.01 -31.52 4.95
CA GLY A 161 -19.73 -32.05 5.42
C GLY A 161 -18.54 -31.78 4.50
N GLN A 162 -18.70 -31.00 3.43
CA GLN A 162 -17.61 -30.56 2.56
C GLN A 162 -17.35 -29.06 2.75
N VAL A 163 -16.08 -28.68 2.93
CA VAL A 163 -15.67 -27.27 2.96
C VAL A 163 -15.89 -26.65 1.57
N ILE A 164 -16.68 -25.58 1.52
CA ILE A 164 -17.04 -24.86 0.30
C ILE A 164 -16.39 -23.49 0.20
N SER A 165 -15.91 -22.92 1.31
CA SER A 165 -15.27 -21.60 1.35
C SER A 165 -14.38 -21.47 2.58
N GLU A 166 -13.26 -20.76 2.42
CA GLU A 166 -12.41 -20.31 3.51
C GLU A 166 -12.25 -18.79 3.42
N GLN A 167 -12.47 -18.09 4.53
CA GLN A 167 -12.44 -16.62 4.56
C GLN A 167 -11.69 -16.15 5.79
N ALA A 168 -10.82 -15.15 5.63
CA ALA A 168 -10.21 -14.48 6.76
C ALA A 168 -11.28 -13.71 7.56
N VAL A 169 -11.13 -13.66 8.88
CA VAL A 169 -12.08 -13.01 9.78
C VAL A 169 -11.50 -11.67 10.22
N GLY A 170 -12.29 -10.60 10.03
CA GLY A 170 -11.92 -9.28 10.49
C GLY A 170 -12.01 -9.18 12.01
N VAL A 171 -10.99 -8.59 12.64
CA VAL A 171 -10.95 -8.38 14.08
C VAL A 171 -10.77 -6.90 14.39
N TYR A 172 -11.56 -6.38 15.33
CA TYR A 172 -11.39 -5.03 15.85
C TYR A 172 -10.22 -4.96 16.81
N SER A 173 -9.32 -4.01 16.59
CA SER A 173 -8.22 -3.70 17.49
C SER A 173 -7.99 -2.20 17.55
N ARG A 174 -7.63 -1.71 18.75
CA ARG A 174 -7.39 -0.29 18.97
C ARG A 174 -6.12 0.17 18.26
N ILE A 175 -6.20 1.28 17.53
CA ILE A 175 -5.05 1.97 16.97
C ILE A 175 -4.36 2.76 18.09
N THR A 176 -3.07 2.54 18.29
CA THR A 176 -2.28 3.26 19.29
C THR A 176 -1.38 4.32 18.67
N GLU A 177 -0.87 4.09 17.46
CA GLU A 177 0.05 5.02 16.79
C GLU A 177 -0.21 5.04 15.28
N ALA A 178 0.23 6.11 14.62
CA ALA A 178 0.27 6.21 13.17
C ALA A 178 1.65 6.72 12.74
N GLU A 179 2.29 5.97 11.86
CA GLU A 179 3.63 6.22 11.36
C GLU A 179 3.58 6.47 9.85
N THR A 180 4.46 7.35 9.36
CA THR A 180 4.68 7.51 7.92
C THR A 180 6.00 6.85 7.55
N GLY A 181 5.95 5.92 6.60
CA GLY A 181 7.13 5.27 6.03
C GLY A 181 7.23 5.47 4.53
N ALA A 182 8.28 4.89 3.92
CA ALA A 182 8.50 4.94 2.48
C ALA A 182 7.34 4.35 1.65
N ASN A 183 6.55 3.44 2.26
CA ASN A 183 5.43 2.74 1.62
C ASN A 183 4.06 3.35 1.98
N GLY A 184 4.05 4.56 2.55
CA GLY A 184 2.84 5.23 3.01
C GLY A 184 2.62 5.11 4.51
N VAL A 185 1.36 5.28 4.92
CA VAL A 185 0.98 5.30 6.34
C VAL A 185 0.81 3.87 6.87
N THR A 186 1.49 3.60 7.98
CA THR A 186 1.32 2.38 8.78
C THR A 186 0.70 2.76 10.12
N LEU A 187 -0.36 2.07 10.51
CA LEU A 187 -0.97 2.18 11.82
C LEU A 187 -0.36 1.11 12.72
N ILE A 188 -0.16 1.44 13.99
CA ILE A 188 0.22 0.48 15.01
C ILE A 188 -1.02 0.18 15.83
N LEU A 189 -1.46 -1.07 15.79
CA LEU A 189 -2.54 -1.58 16.63
C LEU A 189 -1.99 -1.96 18.01
N GLN A 190 -2.90 -2.14 18.97
CA GLN A 190 -2.59 -2.62 20.30
C GLN A 190 -1.66 -3.84 20.25
N GLY A 191 -0.68 -3.88 21.15
CA GLY A 191 0.38 -4.90 21.14
C GLY A 191 1.45 -4.70 20.06
N GLY A 192 1.54 -3.49 19.49
CA GLY A 192 2.59 -3.12 18.55
C GLY A 192 2.46 -3.81 17.21
N VAL A 193 1.24 -4.09 16.75
CA VAL A 193 1.01 -4.81 15.49
C VAL A 193 0.88 -3.82 14.34
N PRO A 194 1.81 -3.80 13.37
CA PRO A 194 1.75 -2.86 12.26
C PRO A 194 0.69 -3.32 11.23
N VAL A 195 -0.12 -2.38 10.77
CA VAL A 195 -1.07 -2.57 9.66
C VAL A 195 -1.01 -1.38 8.71
N ALA A 196 -0.96 -1.64 7.40
CA ALA A 196 -1.02 -0.58 6.41
C ALA A 196 -2.40 0.09 6.47
N ALA A 197 -2.47 1.42 6.36
CA ALA A 197 -3.74 2.15 6.47
C ALA A 197 -4.79 1.70 5.42
N ASN A 198 -4.34 1.21 4.25
CA ASN A 198 -5.21 0.68 3.20
C ASN A 198 -5.73 -0.75 3.46
N ALA A 199 -5.22 -1.45 4.48
CA ALA A 199 -5.69 -2.75 4.91
C ALA A 199 -6.76 -2.67 6.01
N VAL A 200 -7.13 -1.46 6.44
CA VAL A 200 -8.25 -1.23 7.36
C VAL A 200 -9.56 -1.38 6.61
N GLU A 201 -10.41 -2.28 7.09
CA GLU A 201 -11.70 -2.62 6.46
C GLU A 201 -12.87 -1.84 7.07
N ALA A 202 -12.75 -1.44 8.34
CA ALA A 202 -13.72 -0.60 9.04
C ALA A 202 -13.05 0.16 10.20
N LEU A 203 -13.67 1.26 10.62
CA LEU A 203 -13.23 2.09 11.75
C LEU A 203 -14.44 2.44 12.62
N ARG A 204 -14.30 2.35 13.95
CA ARG A 204 -15.34 2.75 14.91
C ARG A 204 -14.74 3.41 16.15
N GLU A 205 -15.56 4.13 16.91
CA GLU A 205 -15.14 4.59 18.23
C GLU A 205 -14.81 3.41 19.14
N ALA A 206 -13.78 3.55 19.95
CA ALA A 206 -13.49 2.57 20.99
C ALA A 206 -14.57 2.67 22.10
N PRO A 207 -15.00 1.54 22.67
CA PRO A 207 -15.97 1.50 23.76
C PRO A 207 -15.45 2.11 25.07
#